data_AF-A0A8T4RHD0-F1
#
_entry.id   AF-A0A8T4RHD0-F1
#
_cell.length_a   1.000
_cell.length_b   1.000
_cell.length_c   1.000
_cell.angle_alpha   90.00
_cell.angle_beta   90.00
_cell.angle_gamma   90.00
#
_symmetry.space_group_name_H-M   'P 1'
#
loop_
_entity.id
_entity.type
_entity.pdbx_description
1 polymer ?
#
loop_
_entity_poly.entity_id
_entity_poly.type
_entity_poly.pdbx_seq_one_letter_code
_entity_poly.pdbx_strand_id
1 'polypeptide(L)' 'KGDKKTEQEVIQIIIDMKSEDATFNIAGERAVNAAIKAGLISEDSVRKIQGIPFVLVFM' A
#
# COMPACT_ATOMS: atom_id res chain seq x y z
N LYS A 1 2.32 15.51 5.59
CA LYS A 1 1.20 14.82 6.28
C LYS A 1 0.18 14.46 5.21
N GLY A 2 -0.26 13.21 5.13
CA GLY A 2 -1.33 12.80 4.22
C GLY A 2 -2.72 12.95 4.86
N ASP A 3 -3.75 12.74 4.06
CA ASP A 3 -5.13 12.75 4.52
C ASP A 3 -5.47 11.50 5.33
N LYS A 4 -6.30 11.66 6.36
CA LYS A 4 -6.83 10.52 7.11
C LYS A 4 -7.95 9.88 6.31
N LYS A 5 -7.86 8.57 6.11
CA LYS A 5 -8.80 7.77 5.33
C LYS A 5 -9.15 6.48 6.06
N THR A 6 -10.34 5.97 5.78
CA THR A 6 -10.75 4.61 6.16
C THR A 6 -10.01 3.57 5.32
N GLU A 7 -10.00 2.31 5.76
CA GLU A 7 -9.36 1.23 4.99
C GLU A 7 -9.98 1.07 3.59
N GLN A 8 -11.31 1.16 3.49
CA GLN A 8 -12.03 1.05 2.22
C GLN A 8 -11.67 2.18 1.25
N GLU A 9 -11.61 3.42 1.72
CA GLU A 9 -11.16 4.55 0.89
C GLU A 9 -9.72 4.36 0.41
N VAL A 10 -8.82 3.88 1.26
CA VAL A 10 -7.42 3.61 0.87
C VAL A 10 -7.35 2.51 -0.19
N ILE A 11 -8.10 1.41 -0.03
CA ILE A 11 -8.16 0.34 -1.03
C ILE A 11 -8.62 0.87 -2.38
N GLN A 12 -9.67 1.70 -2.39
CA GLN A 12 -10.18 2.28 -3.64
C GLN A 12 -9.14 3.21 -4.28
N ILE A 13 -8.50 4.09 -3.49
CA ILE A 13 -7.42 4.96 -3.98
C ILE A 13 -6.28 4.14 -4.60
N ILE A 14 -5.90 3.02 -3.99
CA ILE A 14 -4.84 2.15 -4.52
C ILE A 14 -5.26 1.55 -5.88
N ILE A 15 -6.50 1.08 -5.99
CA ILE A 15 -7.02 0.51 -7.24
C ILE A 15 -7.04 1.57 -8.35
N ASP A 16 -7.54 2.77 -8.05
CA ASP A 16 -7.64 3.86 -9.02
C ASP A 16 -6.24 4.35 -9.46
N MET A 17 -5.31 4.51 -8.51
CA MET A 17 -3.94 4.94 -8.81
C MET A 17 -3.13 3.87 -9.55
N LYS A 18 -3.45 2.58 -9.35
CA LYS A 18 -2.81 1.49 -10.08
C LYS A 18 -3.07 1.59 -11.60
N SER A 19 -4.21 2.14 -12.04
CA SER A 19 -4.44 2.39 -13.47
C SER A 19 -3.68 3.59 -14.04
N GLU A 20 -3.09 4.43 -13.19
CA GLU A 20 -2.45 5.70 -13.55
C GLU A 20 -0.91 5.64 -13.51
N ASP A 21 -0.31 4.45 -13.57
CA ASP A 21 1.15 4.24 -13.53
C ASP A 21 1.82 4.82 -12.25
N ALA A 22 1.10 4.81 -11.14
CA ALA A 22 1.59 5.38 -9.89
C ALA A 22 2.67 4.51 -9.22
N THR A 23 3.68 5.16 -8.64
CA THR A 23 4.63 4.53 -7.70
C THR A 23 4.10 4.61 -6.27
N PHE A 24 4.16 3.51 -5.54
CA PHE A 24 3.63 3.43 -4.17
C PHE A 24 4.73 3.25 -3.13
N ASN A 25 4.72 4.11 -2.12
CA ASN A 25 5.51 3.98 -0.90
C ASN A 25 4.56 3.58 0.24
N ILE A 26 4.55 2.32 0.64
CA ILE A 26 3.59 1.80 1.61
C ILE A 26 4.34 1.38 2.88
N ALA A 27 3.96 1.94 4.03
CA ALA A 27 4.60 1.67 5.31
C ALA A 27 3.58 1.56 6.45
N GLY A 28 3.77 0.55 7.30
CA GLY A 28 2.93 0.24 8.45
C GLY A 28 1.88 -0.85 8.18
N GLU A 29 1.56 -1.62 9.21
CA GLU A 29 0.71 -2.83 9.16
C GLU A 29 -0.62 -2.58 8.43
N ARG A 30 -1.33 -1.49 8.79
CA ARG A 30 -2.63 -1.16 8.20
C ARG A 30 -2.52 -0.81 6.71
N ALA A 31 -1.47 -0.12 6.31
CA ALA A 31 -1.27 0.30 4.92
C ALA A 31 -0.87 -0.89 4.04
N VAL A 32 0.03 -1.75 4.55
CA VAL A 32 0.43 -2.99 3.88
C VAL A 32 -0.76 -3.93 3.68
N ASN A 33 -1.59 -4.12 4.71
CA ASN A 33 -2.79 -4.96 4.60
C ASN A 33 -3.80 -4.40 3.59
N ALA A 34 -3.98 -3.09 3.53
CA ALA A 34 -4.84 -2.46 2.51
C ALA A 34 -4.30 -2.71 1.09
N ALA A 35 -2.99 -2.62 0.89
CA ALA A 35 -2.36 -2.87 -0.41
C ALA A 35 -2.45 -4.34 -0.85
N ILE A 36 -2.35 -5.29 0.08
CA ILE A 36 -2.59 -6.73 -0.19
C ILE A 36 -4.05 -6.95 -0.59
N LYS A 37 -5.01 -6.39 0.17
CA LYS A 37 -6.45 -6.48 -0.14
C LYS A 37 -6.81 -5.86 -1.49
N ALA A 38 -6.12 -4.79 -1.89
CA ALA A 38 -6.27 -4.13 -3.18
C ALA A 38 -5.62 -4.91 -4.34
N GLY A 39 -4.89 -6.00 -4.08
CA GLY A 39 -4.17 -6.77 -5.10
C GLY A 39 -3.05 -5.95 -5.76
N LEU A 40 -2.48 -4.98 -5.05
CA LEU A 40 -1.30 -4.24 -5.52
C LEU A 40 -0.02 -5.04 -5.23
N ILE A 41 0.04 -5.71 -4.08
CA ILE A 41 1.21 -6.47 -3.61
C ILE A 41 0.79 -7.83 -3.03
N SER A 42 1.75 -8.72 -2.88
CA SER A 42 1.61 -10.01 -2.19
C SER A 42 2.40 -10.01 -0.87
N GLU A 43 2.03 -10.88 0.09
CA GLU A 43 2.66 -10.93 1.42
C GLU A 43 4.19 -11.15 1.39
N ASP A 44 4.67 -11.93 0.43
CA ASP A 44 6.09 -12.24 0.22
C ASP A 44 6.91 -11.04 -0.28
N SER A 45 6.26 -10.02 -0.84
CA SER A 45 6.91 -8.76 -1.25
C SER A 45 7.21 -7.84 -0.07
N VAL A 46 6.58 -8.06 1.09
CA VAL A 46 6.70 -7.18 2.26
C VAL A 46 8.08 -7.35 2.89
N ARG A 47 8.72 -6.22 3.21
CA ARG A 47 9.97 -6.17 4.00
C ARG A 47 9.72 -5.43 5.29
N LYS A 48 10.69 -5.49 6.21
CA LYS A 48 10.62 -4.75 7.48
C LYS A 48 11.84 -3.87 7.64
N ILE A 49 11.63 -2.63 8.08
CA ILE A 49 12.68 -1.73 8.53
C ILE A 49 12.42 -1.39 10.00
N GLN A 50 13.37 -1.71 10.88
CA GLN A 50 13.21 -1.54 12.33
C GLN A 50 11.90 -2.17 12.87
N GLY A 51 11.50 -3.32 12.31
CA GLY A 51 10.25 -4.01 12.68
C GLY A 51 8.97 -3.49 12.02
N ILE A 52 9.01 -2.34 11.34
CA ILE A 52 7.86 -1.76 10.64
C ILE A 52 7.77 -2.36 9.24
N PRO A 53 6.64 -2.97 8.84
CA PRO A 53 6.47 -3.53 7.50
C PRO A 53 6.36 -2.41 6.47
N PHE A 54 6.95 -2.61 5.30
CA PHE A 54 6.88 -1.69 4.19
C PHE A 54 7.10 -2.40 2.85
N VAL A 55 6.72 -1.72 1.77
CA VAL A 55 7.02 -2.12 0.40
C VAL A 55 7.12 -0.86 -0.48
N LEU A 56 7.93 -0.97 -1.53
CA LEU A 56 8.04 0.03 -2.60
C LEU A 56 7.61 -0.64 -3.90
N VAL A 57 6.62 -0.06 -4.58
CA VAL A 57 6.08 -0.58 -5.84
C VAL A 57 6.35 0.44 -6.93
N PHE A 58 7.07 0.02 -7.96
CA PHE A 58 7.28 0.77 -9.20
C PHE A 58 6.47 0.07 -10.29
N MET A 59 5.63 0.83 -10.99
CA MET A 59 4.81 0.37 -12.11
C MET A 59 5.47 0.78 -13.43
#